data_AF-A0A6C0LUX9-F1
#
_entry.id   AF-A0A6C0LUX9-F1
#
_cell.length_a   1.000
_cell.length_b   1.000
_cell.length_c   1.000
_cell.angle_alpha   90.00
_cell.angle_beta   90.00
_cell.angle_gamma   90.00
#
_symmetry.space_group_name_H-M   'P 1'
#
loop_
_entity.id
_entity.type
_entity.pdbx_description
1 polymer ?
#
loop_
_entity_poly.entity_id
_entity_poly.type
_entity_poly.pdbx_seq_one_letter_code
_entity_poly.pdbx_strand_id
1 'polypeptide(L)'
;MIYIAVTRFSDSTFTENYMFNKETNNGLWAYNTPVTLKQKYDNDSVFIVLEMNNTTNKIMGASIVTNLYETHKYRMYNDDNYNRFCYNGRYRIDCSQFADKEHVDIISHLENICFKGKRHLKRGQGIQVLSNKNVHLYLNDHDNISLLMPLQHMFVTRFGNVMKPRLIIKP
;
A
#
# COMPACT_ATOMS: atom_id res chain seq x y z
N MET A 1 -5.53 -11.13 -9.51
CA MET A 1 -6.06 -11.24 -8.13
C MET A 1 -5.74 -9.96 -7.37
N ILE A 2 -6.52 -9.58 -6.35
CA ILE A 2 -6.29 -8.37 -5.55
C ILE A 2 -5.72 -8.77 -4.18
N TYR A 3 -4.67 -8.09 -3.75
CA TYR A 3 -4.00 -8.32 -2.47
C TYR A 3 -3.93 -7.04 -1.63
N ILE A 4 -4.03 -7.18 -0.31
CA ILE A 4 -3.69 -6.09 0.61
C ILE A 4 -2.19 -6.19 0.89
N ALA A 5 -1.48 -5.08 0.78
CA ALA A 5 -0.06 -4.99 1.05
C ALA A 5 0.26 -3.77 1.90
N VAL A 6 1.47 -3.73 2.45
CA VAL A 6 1.95 -2.61 3.26
C VAL A 6 3.31 -2.15 2.77
N THR A 7 3.53 -0.85 2.83
CA THR A 7 4.85 -0.23 2.83
C THR A 7 5.05 0.50 4.15
N ARG A 8 6.30 0.75 4.54
CA ARG A 8 6.65 1.25 5.87
C ARG A 8 7.48 2.51 5.76
N PHE A 9 7.16 3.46 6.60
CA PHE A 9 7.83 4.73 6.73
C PHE A 9 8.12 5.04 8.20
N SER A 10 9.19 5.77 8.43
CA SER A 10 9.34 6.70 9.55
C SER A 10 8.73 8.05 9.17
N ASP A 11 8.59 8.98 10.11
CA ASP A 11 8.21 10.37 9.79
C ASP A 11 9.11 11.00 8.71
N SER A 12 10.42 10.77 8.80
CA SER A 12 11.39 11.30 7.82
C SER A 12 11.16 10.74 6.41
N THR A 13 11.10 9.41 6.28
CA THR A 13 10.93 8.76 4.97
C THR A 13 9.54 8.96 4.39
N PHE A 14 8.50 9.11 5.24
CA PHE A 14 7.18 9.51 4.79
C PHE A 14 7.20 10.91 4.20
N THR A 15 7.86 11.86 4.87
CA THR A 15 7.99 13.24 4.40
C THR A 15 8.72 13.31 3.06
N GLU A 16 9.86 12.62 2.92
CA GLU A 16 10.59 12.53 1.65
C GLU A 16 9.71 11.97 0.51
N ASN A 17 9.01 10.85 0.76
CA ASN A 17 8.11 10.25 -0.22
C ASN A 17 6.97 11.20 -0.61
N TYR A 18 6.34 11.83 0.38
CA TYR A 18 5.20 12.72 0.15
C TYR A 18 5.60 13.95 -0.65
N MET A 19 6.70 14.62 -0.27
CA MET A 19 7.21 15.81 -0.96
C MET A 19 7.61 15.48 -2.39
N PHE A 20 8.37 14.40 -2.60
CA PHE A 20 8.77 13.95 -3.94
C PHE A 20 7.54 13.77 -4.85
N ASN A 21 6.52 13.07 -4.38
CA ASN A 21 5.33 12.77 -5.17
C ASN A 21 4.45 14.00 -5.42
N LYS A 22 4.45 14.98 -4.53
CA LYS A 22 3.77 16.26 -4.75
C LYS A 22 4.44 17.10 -5.82
N GLU A 23 5.77 17.05 -5.92
CA GLU A 23 6.56 17.86 -6.86
C GLU A 23 6.65 17.26 -8.27
N THR A 24 6.81 15.94 -8.40
CA THR A 24 7.01 15.24 -9.70
C THR A 24 5.72 14.98 -10.50
N ASN A 25 4.64 15.73 -10.21
CA ASN A 25 3.26 15.33 -10.45
C ASN A 25 2.85 15.15 -11.94
N ASN A 26 3.02 13.92 -12.45
CA ASN A 26 2.38 13.41 -13.68
C ASN A 26 1.11 12.57 -13.37
N GLY A 27 0.50 12.76 -12.18
CA GLY A 27 -0.64 11.95 -11.73
C GLY A 27 -0.27 10.52 -11.31
N LEU A 28 1.01 10.25 -11.05
CA LEU A 28 1.51 8.99 -10.50
C LEU A 28 1.99 9.21 -9.07
N TRP A 29 1.70 8.23 -8.21
CA TRP A 29 2.25 8.12 -6.88
C TRP A 29 3.24 6.97 -6.82
N ALA A 30 4.50 7.30 -6.54
CA ALA A 30 5.63 6.40 -6.56
C ALA A 30 6.02 5.90 -5.16
N TYR A 31 6.46 4.64 -5.13
CA TYR A 31 6.99 3.94 -3.97
C TYR A 31 8.35 3.37 -4.34
N ASN A 32 9.39 4.08 -3.92
CA ASN A 32 10.75 3.55 -3.96
C ASN A 32 10.95 2.53 -2.82
N THR A 33 11.67 1.45 -3.12
CA THR A 33 11.93 0.36 -2.17
C THR A 33 13.28 -0.32 -2.42
N PRO A 34 13.95 -0.84 -1.36
CA PRO A 34 15.23 -1.54 -1.49
C PRO A 34 15.12 -2.96 -2.08
N VAL A 35 13.91 -3.54 -2.09
CA VAL A 35 13.66 -4.93 -2.52
C VAL A 35 12.39 -5.02 -3.35
N THR A 36 12.34 -5.96 -4.29
CA THR A 36 11.15 -6.20 -5.11
C THR A 36 10.06 -6.94 -4.34
N LEU A 37 8.81 -6.80 -4.80
CA LEU A 37 7.71 -7.68 -4.41
C LEU A 37 8.07 -9.14 -4.71
N LYS A 38 7.57 -10.07 -3.90
CA LYS A 38 7.86 -11.50 -4.06
C LYS A 38 7.42 -11.99 -5.44
N GLN A 39 8.30 -12.69 -6.15
CA GLN A 39 8.07 -13.20 -7.52
C GLN A 39 6.87 -14.17 -7.65
N LYS A 40 6.34 -14.69 -6.54
CA LYS A 40 5.16 -15.56 -6.55
C LYS A 40 3.84 -14.87 -6.95
N TYR A 41 3.86 -13.55 -7.12
CA TYR A 41 2.69 -12.77 -7.56
C TYR A 41 2.88 -12.34 -9.00
N ASP A 42 1.89 -12.61 -9.84
CA ASP A 42 1.93 -12.27 -11.26
C ASP A 42 1.99 -10.75 -11.48
N ASN A 43 2.56 -10.33 -12.62
CA ASN A 43 2.72 -8.91 -12.96
C ASN A 43 1.39 -8.15 -13.07
N ASP A 44 0.29 -8.85 -13.39
CA ASP A 44 -1.07 -8.33 -13.48
C ASP A 44 -1.82 -8.32 -12.13
N SER A 45 -1.17 -8.79 -11.06
CA SER A 45 -1.72 -8.71 -9.71
C SER A 45 -1.85 -7.25 -9.27
N VAL A 46 -2.98 -6.96 -8.62
CA VAL A 46 -3.31 -5.63 -8.10
C VAL A 46 -3.12 -5.63 -6.59
N PHE A 47 -2.47 -4.60 -6.08
CA PHE A 47 -2.16 -4.44 -4.67
C PHE A 47 -2.81 -3.16 -4.14
N ILE A 48 -3.57 -3.28 -3.06
CA ILE A 48 -3.94 -2.16 -2.22
C ILE A 48 -2.81 -1.99 -1.20
N VAL A 49 -1.91 -1.04 -1.46
CA VAL A 49 -0.73 -0.78 -0.63
C VAL A 49 -1.07 0.26 0.44
N LEU A 50 -0.99 -0.13 1.70
CA LEU A 50 -1.18 0.76 2.86
C LEU A 50 0.16 1.42 3.24
N GLU A 51 0.13 2.73 3.44
CA GLU A 51 1.29 3.53 3.84
C GLU A 51 1.40 3.56 5.36
N MET A 52 2.15 2.63 5.95
CA MET A 52 2.33 2.56 7.40
C MET A 52 3.39 3.57 7.86
N ASN A 53 3.01 4.55 8.68
CA ASN A 53 3.98 5.32 9.46
C ASN A 53 4.22 4.63 10.81
N ASN A 54 5.41 4.06 10.97
CA ASN A 54 5.82 3.31 12.15
C ASN A 54 6.20 4.18 13.36
N THR A 55 6.45 5.47 13.15
CA THR A 55 6.69 6.43 14.24
C THR A 55 5.37 6.76 14.93
N THR A 56 4.34 7.10 14.16
CA THR A 56 3.01 7.47 14.70
C THR A 56 2.07 6.28 14.88
N ASN A 57 2.41 5.11 14.32
CA ASN A 57 1.54 3.92 14.22
C ASN A 57 0.20 4.22 13.51
N LYS A 58 0.28 4.98 12.42
CA LYS A 58 -0.88 5.38 11.62
C LYS A 58 -0.76 4.95 10.17
N ILE A 59 -1.88 4.63 9.56
CA ILE A 59 -1.97 4.47 8.10
C ILE A 59 -2.15 5.86 7.50
N MET A 60 -1.17 6.30 6.73
CA MET A 60 -1.11 7.67 6.16
C MET A 60 -1.78 7.79 4.78
N GLY A 61 -2.12 6.66 4.19
CA GLY A 61 -2.72 6.60 2.87
C GLY A 61 -2.81 5.17 2.35
N ALA A 62 -3.51 5.02 1.24
CA ALA A 62 -3.63 3.76 0.53
C ALA A 62 -3.58 3.99 -0.98
N SER A 63 -2.91 3.10 -1.72
CA SER A 63 -2.81 3.20 -3.18
C SER A 63 -3.04 1.89 -3.91
N ILE A 64 -3.52 1.99 -5.16
CA ILE A 64 -3.57 0.87 -6.10
C ILE A 64 -2.28 0.82 -6.89
N VAL A 65 -1.55 -0.28 -6.72
CA VAL A 65 -0.24 -0.54 -7.31
C VAL A 65 -0.25 -1.90 -8.02
N THR A 66 0.46 -2.04 -9.14
CA THR A 66 0.66 -3.33 -9.82
C THR A 66 2.06 -3.88 -9.51
N ASN A 67 2.31 -5.17 -9.76
CA ASN A 67 3.65 -5.74 -9.63
C ASN A 67 4.54 -5.41 -10.85
N LEU A 68 4.59 -4.12 -11.21
CA LEU A 68 5.45 -3.56 -12.23
C LEU A 68 6.32 -2.50 -11.57
N TYR A 69 7.63 -2.63 -11.75
CA TYR A 69 8.60 -1.70 -11.20
C TYR A 69 9.65 -1.32 -12.23
N GLU A 70 10.25 -0.16 -12.01
CA GLU A 70 11.41 0.33 -12.75
C GLU A 70 12.60 0.44 -11.80
N THR A 71 13.80 0.08 -12.26
CA THR A 71 15.03 0.15 -11.44
C THR A 71 15.63 1.55 -11.51
N HIS A 72 16.02 2.10 -10.36
CA HIS A 72 16.73 3.39 -10.23
C HIS A 72 16.05 4.58 -10.93
N LYS A 73 14.72 4.53 -11.09
CA LYS A 73 13.97 5.56 -11.80
C LYS A 73 14.04 6.93 -11.14
N TYR A 74 13.93 6.95 -9.81
CA TYR A 74 13.84 8.17 -9.02
C TYR A 74 14.80 8.14 -7.84
N ARG A 75 15.36 9.31 -7.50
CA ARG A 75 16.14 9.53 -6.28
C ARG A 75 15.25 10.23 -5.26
N MET A 76 14.38 9.46 -4.62
CA MET A 76 13.34 9.95 -3.71
C MET A 76 13.83 10.13 -2.28
N TYR A 77 14.61 9.18 -1.77
CA TYR A 77 15.09 9.19 -0.40
C TYR A 77 16.54 9.61 -0.32
N ASN A 78 16.93 10.19 0.82
CA ASN A 78 18.33 10.50 1.09
C ASN A 78 19.19 9.22 1.22
N ASP A 79 18.63 8.15 1.80
CA ASP A 79 19.26 6.83 1.81
C ASP A 79 19.04 6.12 0.46
N ASP A 80 20.12 6.03 -0.31
CA ASP A 80 20.10 5.48 -1.66
C ASP A 80 19.73 3.99 -1.72
N ASN A 81 19.86 3.26 -0.61
CA ASN A 81 19.41 1.87 -0.55
C ASN A 81 17.90 1.76 -0.84
N TYR A 82 17.11 2.76 -0.45
CA TYR A 82 15.67 2.76 -0.72
C TYR A 82 15.32 3.16 -2.16
N ASN A 83 16.25 3.69 -2.96
CA ASN A 83 16.01 4.17 -4.34
C ASN A 83 16.22 3.11 -5.43
N ARG A 84 16.25 1.82 -5.08
CA ARG A 84 16.59 0.73 -6.02
C ARG A 84 15.46 0.37 -6.97
N PHE A 85 14.26 0.16 -6.45
CA PHE A 85 13.10 -0.25 -7.24
C PHE A 85 11.96 0.72 -7.02
N CYS A 86 11.32 1.15 -8.11
CA CYS A 86 10.23 2.11 -8.09
C CYS A 86 8.94 1.44 -8.57
N TYR A 87 7.98 1.29 -7.67
CA TYR A 87 6.59 0.95 -8.02
C TYR A 87 5.79 2.24 -8.11
N ASN A 88 4.72 2.26 -8.89
CA ASN A 88 3.83 3.41 -8.92
C ASN A 88 2.36 3.02 -9.15
N GLY A 89 1.47 3.95 -8.77
CA GLY A 89 0.03 3.83 -8.90
C GLY A 89 -0.61 5.17 -9.26
N ARG A 90 -1.74 5.14 -9.97
CA ARG A 90 -2.49 6.37 -10.30
C ARG A 90 -3.54 6.76 -9.25
N TYR A 91 -3.91 5.81 -8.39
CA TYR A 91 -5.02 5.96 -7.47
C TYR A 91 -4.49 5.87 -6.05
N ARG A 92 -4.37 7.02 -5.39
CA ARG A 92 -4.01 7.16 -3.98
C ARG A 92 -5.13 7.87 -3.23
N ILE A 93 -5.46 7.37 -2.04
CA ILE A 93 -6.31 8.03 -1.05
C ILE A 93 -5.42 8.45 0.10
N ASP A 94 -5.38 9.75 0.40
CA ASP A 94 -4.67 10.28 1.57
C ASP A 94 -5.44 9.98 2.86
N CYS A 95 -4.76 9.85 4.01
CA CYS A 95 -5.45 9.64 5.29
C CYS A 95 -6.40 10.78 5.65
N SER A 96 -6.12 12.02 5.22
CA SER A 96 -7.03 13.16 5.38
C SER A 96 -8.36 12.99 4.64
N GLN A 97 -8.43 12.04 3.70
CA GLN A 97 -9.62 11.73 2.91
C GLN A 97 -10.36 10.50 3.41
N PHE A 98 -9.89 9.83 4.46
CA PHE A 98 -10.61 8.70 5.06
C PHE A 98 -11.85 9.23 5.80
N ALA A 99 -13.02 8.66 5.50
CA ALA A 99 -14.25 9.01 6.19
C ALA A 99 -14.31 8.34 7.57
N ASP A 100 -15.04 8.93 8.53
CA ASP A 100 -15.21 8.36 9.88
C ASP A 100 -15.71 6.91 9.85
N LYS A 101 -16.65 6.62 8.94
CA LYS A 101 -17.16 5.27 8.73
C LYS A 101 -16.06 4.31 8.25
N GLU A 102 -15.17 4.75 7.34
CA GLU A 102 -14.04 3.94 6.88
C GLU A 102 -13.04 3.70 8.02
N HIS A 103 -12.88 4.69 8.91
CA HIS A 103 -12.06 4.53 10.11
C HIS A 103 -12.57 3.44 11.04
N VAL A 104 -13.88 3.43 11.30
CA VAL A 104 -14.54 2.43 12.14
C VAL A 104 -14.55 1.07 11.46
N ASP A 105 -14.97 1.02 10.20
CA ASP A 105 -15.18 -0.23 9.48
C ASP A 105 -13.86 -0.95 9.22
N ILE A 106 -12.80 -0.24 8.83
CA ILE A 106 -11.60 -0.91 8.29
C ILE A 106 -10.25 -0.35 8.74
N ILE A 107 -10.05 0.98 8.79
CA ILE A 107 -8.70 1.52 9.05
C ILE A 107 -8.23 1.19 10.47
N SER A 108 -9.09 1.30 11.48
CA SER A 108 -8.71 0.99 12.87
C SER A 108 -8.33 -0.49 13.06
N HIS A 109 -9.02 -1.39 12.37
CA HIS A 109 -8.71 -2.82 12.35
C HIS A 109 -7.34 -3.07 11.70
N LEU A 110 -7.08 -2.46 10.55
CA LEU A 110 -5.80 -2.55 9.86
C LEU A 110 -4.66 -1.95 10.67
N GLU A 111 -4.86 -0.82 11.36
CA GLU A 111 -3.86 -0.23 12.26
C GLU A 111 -3.50 -1.19 13.40
N ASN A 112 -4.49 -1.85 14.02
CA ASN A 112 -4.22 -2.85 15.05
C ASN A 112 -3.40 -4.02 14.49
N ILE A 113 -3.75 -4.56 13.32
CA ILE A 113 -2.99 -5.65 12.65
C ILE A 113 -1.57 -5.20 12.29
N CYS A 114 -1.42 -3.98 11.79
CA CYS A 114 -0.16 -3.47 11.27
C CYS A 114 0.83 -3.12 12.38
N PHE A 115 0.36 -2.59 13.51
CA PHE A 115 1.22 -1.96 14.51
C PHE A 115 1.26 -2.67 15.87
N LYS A 116 0.30 -3.55 16.19
CA LYS A 116 0.16 -4.12 17.54
C LYS A 116 0.27 -5.64 17.55
N GLY A 117 0.57 -6.15 18.76
CA GLY A 117 0.66 -7.57 19.13
C GLY A 117 1.52 -8.46 18.25
N LYS A 118 1.23 -9.76 18.28
CA LYS A 118 2.10 -10.78 17.68
C LYS A 118 1.99 -10.73 16.16
N ARG A 119 3.13 -10.80 15.46
CA ARG A 119 3.22 -10.72 13.99
C ARG A 119 2.75 -9.38 13.40
N HIS A 120 2.82 -8.29 14.17
CA HIS A 120 2.67 -6.95 13.61
C HIS A 120 3.63 -6.73 12.44
N LEU A 121 3.25 -5.83 11.55
CA LEU A 121 3.98 -5.58 10.31
C LEU A 121 5.04 -4.49 10.44
N LYS A 122 5.33 -3.93 11.62
CA LYS A 122 6.33 -2.85 11.77
C LYS A 122 7.75 -3.17 11.26
N ARG A 123 8.10 -4.45 11.11
CA ARG A 123 9.40 -4.91 10.61
C ARG A 123 9.25 -5.54 9.22
N GLY A 124 10.29 -5.42 8.41
CA GLY A 124 10.30 -5.90 7.03
C GLY A 124 10.85 -4.85 6.07
N GLN A 125 11.14 -5.26 4.85
CA GLN A 125 11.62 -4.40 3.78
C GLN A 125 10.66 -4.42 2.60
N GLY A 126 10.49 -3.25 1.99
CA GLY A 126 9.67 -3.02 0.82
C GLY A 126 8.18 -3.30 0.98
N ILE A 127 7.52 -3.43 -0.17
CA ILE A 127 6.08 -3.70 -0.24
C ILE A 127 5.86 -5.17 0.11
N GLN A 128 5.06 -5.43 1.15
CA GLN A 128 4.80 -6.78 1.64
C GLN A 128 3.30 -7.06 1.72
N VAL A 129 2.87 -8.16 1.11
CA VAL A 129 1.49 -8.62 1.18
C VAL A 129 1.14 -9.06 2.61
N LEU A 130 -0.02 -8.59 3.07
CA LEU A 130 -0.64 -9.01 4.32
C LEU A 130 -0.97 -10.50 4.25
N SER A 131 -0.37 -11.31 5.13
CA SER A 131 -0.61 -12.76 5.16
C SER A 131 -1.81 -13.12 6.05
N ASN A 132 -2.48 -14.24 5.76
CA ASN A 132 -3.58 -14.78 6.59
C ASN A 132 -3.17 -14.94 8.07
N LYS A 133 -1.90 -15.26 8.34
CA LYS A 133 -1.38 -15.40 9.71
C LYS A 133 -1.37 -14.10 10.50
N ASN A 134 -1.36 -12.95 9.82
CA ASN A 134 -1.42 -11.64 10.45
C ASN A 134 -2.89 -11.28 10.76
N VAL A 135 -3.79 -11.63 9.86
CA VAL A 135 -5.24 -11.36 9.94
C VAL A 135 -5.89 -12.22 11.02
N HIS A 136 -5.66 -13.54 11.00
CA HIS A 136 -6.32 -14.51 11.90
C HIS A 136 -5.98 -14.30 13.39
N LEU A 137 -4.92 -13.54 13.71
CA LEU A 137 -4.61 -13.19 15.11
C LEU A 137 -5.51 -12.10 15.68
N TYR A 138 -6.17 -11.34 14.81
CA TYR A 138 -6.99 -10.20 15.17
C TYR A 138 -8.46 -10.39 14.78
N LEU A 139 -8.73 -11.31 13.86
CA LEU A 139 -10.02 -11.50 13.21
C LEU A 139 -10.28 -13.01 13.01
N ASN A 140 -11.53 -13.42 12.88
CA ASN A 140 -11.94 -14.81 12.63
C ASN A 140 -11.64 -15.25 11.19
N ASP A 141 -11.71 -16.55 10.89
CA ASP A 141 -11.36 -17.12 9.57
C ASP A 141 -12.10 -16.52 8.36
N HIS A 142 -13.27 -15.91 8.58
CA HIS A 142 -14.10 -15.32 7.52
C HIS A 142 -13.69 -13.86 7.18
N ASP A 143 -12.76 -13.28 7.93
CA ASP A 143 -12.55 -11.83 7.93
C ASP A 143 -11.55 -11.28 6.91
N ASN A 144 -10.87 -12.13 6.15
CA ASN A 144 -10.09 -11.65 5.00
C ASN A 144 -10.99 -10.97 3.94
N ILE A 145 -12.20 -11.51 3.73
CA ILE A 145 -13.22 -10.87 2.89
C ILE A 145 -13.70 -9.57 3.55
N SER A 146 -13.87 -9.59 4.88
CA SER A 146 -14.26 -8.43 5.69
C SER A 146 -13.25 -7.27 5.63
N LEU A 147 -11.96 -7.51 5.36
CA LEU A 147 -10.97 -6.45 5.17
C LEU A 147 -10.92 -5.91 3.74
N LEU A 148 -10.97 -6.82 2.76
CA LEU A 148 -10.77 -6.44 1.36
C LEU A 148 -11.96 -5.65 0.82
N MET A 149 -13.20 -6.08 1.08
CA MET A 149 -14.39 -5.43 0.52
C MET A 149 -14.52 -3.94 0.91
N PRO A 150 -14.36 -3.55 2.18
CA PRO A 150 -14.39 -2.14 2.55
C PRO A 150 -13.29 -1.33 1.87
N LEU A 151 -12.05 -1.84 1.82
CA LEU A 151 -10.96 -1.18 1.10
C LEU A 151 -11.31 -1.00 -0.39
N GLN A 152 -11.84 -2.04 -1.05
CA GLN A 152 -12.27 -1.94 -2.44
C GLN A 152 -13.33 -0.85 -2.62
N HIS A 153 -14.31 -0.80 -1.72
CA HIS A 153 -15.36 0.20 -1.73
C HIS A 153 -14.80 1.63 -1.58
N MET A 154 -13.76 1.85 -0.76
CA MET A 154 -13.10 3.16 -0.61
C MET A 154 -12.58 3.70 -1.96
N PHE A 155 -11.95 2.83 -2.76
CA PHE A 155 -11.42 3.21 -4.07
C PHE A 155 -12.50 3.31 -5.12
N VAL A 156 -13.46 2.39 -5.15
CA VAL A 156 -14.56 2.43 -6.12
C VAL A 156 -15.39 3.70 -5.98
N THR A 157 -15.66 4.11 -4.74
CA THR A 157 -16.41 5.35 -4.46
C THR A 157 -15.68 6.60 -4.99
N ARG A 158 -14.35 6.62 -4.94
CA ARG A 158 -13.54 7.80 -5.31
C ARG A 158 -13.11 7.83 -6.77
N PHE A 159 -12.86 6.66 -7.37
CA PHE A 159 -12.21 6.56 -8.68
C PHE A 159 -12.97 5.68 -9.67
N GLY A 160 -14.10 5.08 -9.28
CA GLY A 160 -14.80 4.08 -10.08
C GLY A 160 -14.11 2.72 -10.08
N ASN A 161 -14.44 1.86 -11.04
CA ASN A 161 -13.96 0.46 -11.05
C ASN A 161 -12.51 0.34 -11.55
N VAL A 162 -11.55 0.75 -10.72
CA VAL A 162 -10.11 0.85 -11.03
C VAL A 162 -9.30 -0.40 -10.73
N MET A 163 -9.92 -1.42 -10.12
CA MET A 163 -9.27 -2.64 -9.68
C MET A 163 -9.42 -3.81 -10.66
N LYS A 164 -10.00 -3.57 -11.84
CA LYS A 164 -9.98 -4.54 -12.93
C LYS A 164 -8.57 -4.58 -13.53
N PRO A 165 -7.98 -5.76 -13.76
CA PRO A 165 -6.81 -5.86 -14.62
C PRO A 165 -7.14 -5.18 -15.95
N ARG A 166 -6.33 -4.20 -16.37
CA ARG A 166 -6.39 -3.77 -17.76
C ARG A 166 -6.05 -5.01 -18.58
N LEU A 167 -7.00 -5.53 -19.36
CA LEU A 167 -6.67 -6.42 -20.47
C LEU A 167 -5.59 -5.69 -21.26
N ILE A 168 -4.38 -6.24 -21.23
CA ILE A 168 -3.33 -5.79 -22.13
C ILE A 168 -3.81 -6.19 -23.52
N ILE A 169 -4.50 -5.28 -24.20
CA ILE A 169 -4.62 -5.35 -25.65
C ILE A 169 -3.19 -5.08 -26.12
N LYS A 170 -2.42 -6.15 -26.34
CA LYS A 170 -1.20 -6.03 -27.11
C LYS A 170 -1.61 -5.57 -28.52
N PRO A 171 -0.93 -4.56 -29.08
CA PRO A 171 -1.14 -4.18 -30.47
C PRO A 171 -0.82 -5.35 -31.41
#